data_AF-A0A6C0DS67-F1
#
_entry.id   AF-A0A6C0DS67-F1
#
_cell.length_a   1.000
_cell.length_b   1.000
_cell.length_c   1.000
_cell.angle_alpha   90.00
_cell.angle_beta   90.00
_cell.angle_gamma   90.00
#
_symmetry.space_group_name_H-M   'P 1'
#
loop_
_entity.id
_entity.type
_entity.pdbx_description
1 polymer ?
#
loop_
_entity_poly.entity_id
_entity_poly.type
_entity_poly.pdbx_seq_one_letter_code
_entity_poly.pdbx_strand_id
1 'polypeptide(L)'
;MKSYYYYYKILAIILLITASILIIFAPCLAKYVSIETMENENTNVYPITFSIPEEKIVDSVPEKTKVMSDLIPGKTETYIYHTEDDYYKEYQKSIFATTIKKGGWDCMRHYEILANGAIPYFPNLEECPENTLALFPKELVIQGNALYLEIKDKQIKDIPTEKRNECKKLAEKLLQYTKDNLTTSQVAKYILDKSGHSDASQILYLSGATYPDYLRCVTLHGFKKLYGEKCHDYPKIPHIYADNTIKYNTLYGKGYSYTNLLDPLLHNNSLNDTVEEDIKNKKYDIVIYGSYHRGMPHFDLVKKHYPPNKIILLCGEDYVNPNYNDWHSSDHNKLGADGYHVFVREM
;
A
#
# COMPACT_ATOMS: atom_id res chain seq x y z
N MET A 1 0.51 71.11 -27.20
CA MET A 1 0.08 69.92 -27.97
C MET A 1 0.98 68.68 -27.86
N LYS A 2 2.32 68.79 -27.71
CA LYS A 2 3.20 67.59 -27.62
C LYS A 2 3.14 66.79 -26.29
N SER A 3 2.71 67.40 -25.19
CA SER A 3 2.68 66.75 -23.86
C SER A 3 1.51 65.77 -23.68
N TYR A 4 0.32 66.10 -24.19
CA TYR A 4 -0.84 65.21 -24.12
C TYR A 4 -0.67 63.92 -24.94
N TYR A 5 -0.03 64.00 -26.10
CA TYR A 5 0.20 62.83 -26.97
C TYR A 5 1.09 61.76 -26.32
N TYR A 6 2.07 62.20 -25.51
CA TYR A 6 2.93 61.29 -24.75
C TYR A 6 2.16 60.61 -23.62
N TYR A 7 1.27 61.34 -22.95
CA TYR A 7 0.43 60.82 -21.87
C TYR A 7 -0.53 59.73 -22.36
N TYR A 8 -1.19 59.96 -23.51
CA TYR A 8 -2.08 58.96 -24.12
C TYR A 8 -1.33 57.71 -24.62
N LYS A 9 -0.10 57.84 -25.12
CA LYS A 9 0.73 56.69 -25.49
C LYS A 9 1.11 55.84 -24.28
N ILE A 10 1.49 56.47 -23.17
CA ILE A 10 1.82 55.76 -21.92
C ILE A 10 0.57 55.08 -21.35
N LEU A 11 -0.58 55.76 -21.33
CA LEU A 11 -1.84 55.17 -20.87
C LEU A 11 -2.27 53.96 -21.72
N ALA A 12 -2.12 54.05 -23.05
CA ALA A 12 -2.45 52.96 -23.96
C ALA A 12 -1.52 51.74 -23.78
N ILE A 13 -0.23 51.97 -23.53
CA ILE A 13 0.74 50.90 -23.24
C ILE A 13 0.42 50.24 -21.90
N ILE A 14 0.08 51.01 -20.86
CA ILE A 14 -0.33 50.46 -19.56
C ILE A 14 -1.61 49.63 -19.72
N LEU A 15 -2.61 50.12 -20.46
CA LEU A 15 -3.84 49.36 -20.72
C LEU A 15 -3.56 48.05 -21.46
N LEU A 16 -2.69 48.07 -22.48
CA LEU A 16 -2.28 46.88 -23.23
C LEU A 16 -1.51 45.88 -22.36
N ILE A 17 -0.63 46.35 -21.48
CA ILE A 17 0.10 45.50 -20.53
C ILE A 17 -0.88 44.90 -19.51
N THR A 18 -1.81 45.68 -18.96
CA THR A 18 -2.81 45.16 -18.00
C THR A 18 -3.78 44.17 -18.65
N ALA A 19 -4.19 44.40 -19.91
CA ALA A 19 -5.04 43.48 -20.65
C ALA A 19 -4.29 42.18 -20.99
N SER A 20 -2.99 42.28 -21.32
CA SER A 20 -2.15 41.13 -21.62
C SER A 20 -1.86 40.31 -20.36
N ILE A 21 -1.62 40.95 -19.22
CA ILE A 21 -1.51 40.29 -17.92
C ILE A 21 -2.83 39.61 -17.56
N LEU A 22 -3.98 40.27 -17.75
CA LEU A 22 -5.28 39.62 -17.51
C LEU A 22 -5.52 38.41 -18.43
N ILE A 23 -5.08 38.45 -19.70
CA ILE A 23 -5.21 37.33 -20.65
C ILE A 23 -4.24 36.18 -20.33
N ILE A 24 -3.04 36.49 -19.83
CA ILE A 24 -2.05 35.48 -19.42
C ILE A 24 -2.46 34.81 -18.10
N PHE A 25 -3.05 35.59 -17.18
CA PHE A 25 -3.48 35.10 -15.87
C PHE A 25 -4.92 34.61 -15.85
N ALA A 26 -5.80 34.94 -16.80
CA ALA A 26 -7.17 34.43 -16.83
C ALA A 26 -7.25 32.89 -16.98
N PRO A 27 -6.42 32.22 -17.80
CA PRO A 27 -6.35 30.76 -17.80
C PRO A 27 -5.78 30.23 -16.48
N CYS A 28 -4.83 30.95 -15.87
CA CYS A 28 -4.21 30.56 -14.61
C CYS A 28 -5.17 30.71 -13.42
N LEU A 29 -5.97 31.77 -13.38
CA LEU A 29 -7.05 32.04 -12.43
C LEU A 29 -8.27 31.15 -12.70
N ALA A 30 -8.63 30.87 -13.95
CA ALA A 30 -9.66 29.87 -14.25
C ALA A 30 -9.21 28.48 -13.82
N LYS A 31 -7.91 28.16 -13.97
CA LYS A 31 -7.31 26.94 -13.42
C LYS A 31 -7.29 26.98 -11.89
N TYR A 32 -6.92 28.10 -11.27
CA TYR A 32 -6.90 28.27 -9.81
C TYR A 32 -8.29 28.20 -9.18
N VAL A 33 -9.28 28.87 -9.78
CA VAL A 33 -10.70 28.81 -9.39
C VAL A 33 -11.26 27.42 -9.68
N SER A 34 -10.89 26.74 -10.77
CA SER A 34 -11.27 25.34 -10.99
C SER A 34 -10.60 24.37 -10.00
N ILE A 35 -9.41 24.73 -9.49
CA ILE A 35 -8.69 23.96 -8.45
C ILE A 35 -9.32 24.21 -7.07
N GLU A 36 -9.79 25.43 -6.77
CA GLU A 36 -10.56 25.73 -5.54
C GLU A 36 -12.02 25.22 -5.62
N THR A 37 -12.62 25.06 -6.80
CA THR A 37 -13.95 24.44 -6.96
C THR A 37 -13.92 22.94 -7.25
N MET A 38 -12.75 22.30 -7.11
CA MET A 38 -12.63 20.85 -6.93
C MET A 38 -12.04 20.54 -5.56
N GLU A 39 -12.45 21.29 -4.53
CA GLU A 39 -12.50 20.73 -3.19
C GLU A 39 -13.27 19.42 -3.27
N ASN A 40 -12.52 18.31 -3.11
CA ASN A 40 -12.97 16.94 -2.99
C ASN A 40 -14.41 16.89 -2.47
N GLU A 41 -15.34 16.38 -3.29
CA GLU A 41 -16.41 15.58 -2.72
C GLU A 41 -15.72 14.62 -1.74
N ASN A 42 -16.12 14.67 -0.48
CA ASN A 42 -15.51 13.94 0.62
C ASN A 42 -15.77 12.44 0.38
N THR A 43 -15.09 11.85 -0.60
CA THR A 43 -15.20 10.45 -0.94
C THR A 43 -14.49 9.73 0.19
N ASN A 44 -15.20 8.88 0.92
CA ASN A 44 -14.62 8.00 1.93
C ASN A 44 -13.78 6.89 1.27
N VAL A 45 -12.98 7.25 0.26
CA VAL A 45 -12.14 6.38 -0.54
C VAL A 45 -10.69 6.80 -0.29
N TYR A 46 -9.90 5.86 0.20
CA TYR A 46 -8.53 6.09 0.66
C TYR A 46 -7.58 5.17 -0.08
N PRO A 47 -6.37 5.63 -0.44
CA PRO A 47 -5.37 4.72 -0.96
C PRO A 47 -4.85 3.83 0.17
N ILE A 48 -4.44 2.61 -0.17
CA ILE A 48 -3.74 1.70 0.73
C ILE A 48 -2.59 1.03 -0.02
N THR A 49 -1.66 0.43 0.71
CA THR A 49 -0.62 -0.41 0.15
C THR A 49 -0.55 -1.73 0.91
N PHE A 50 0.17 -2.71 0.38
CA PHE A 50 0.60 -3.83 1.21
C PHE A 50 1.54 -3.35 2.34
N SER A 51 1.90 -4.30 3.20
CA SER A 51 2.80 -4.12 4.33
C SER A 51 3.51 -5.44 4.63
N ILE A 52 4.50 -5.41 5.51
CA ILE A 52 5.25 -6.59 5.96
C ILE A 52 5.07 -6.80 7.46
N PRO A 53 5.01 -8.04 7.98
CA PRO A 53 5.07 -8.28 9.42
C PRO A 53 6.36 -7.72 10.01
N GLU A 54 6.25 -7.06 11.17
CA GLU A 54 7.39 -6.40 11.82
C GLU A 54 8.49 -7.40 12.21
N GLU A 55 8.11 -8.63 12.58
CA GLU A 55 9.01 -9.74 12.88
C GLU A 55 9.77 -10.29 11.66
N LYS A 56 9.42 -9.88 10.44
CA LYS A 56 10.12 -10.24 9.20
C LYS A 56 11.14 -9.18 8.75
N ILE A 57 11.24 -8.06 9.48
CA ILE A 57 12.15 -6.96 9.16
C ILE A 57 13.47 -7.14 9.91
N VAL A 58 14.60 -7.01 9.21
CA VAL A 58 15.93 -7.07 9.84
C VAL A 58 16.19 -5.88 10.77
N ASP A 59 16.92 -6.12 11.86
CA ASP A 59 17.24 -5.07 12.85
C ASP A 59 18.10 -3.94 12.26
N SER A 60 19.02 -4.28 11.38
CA SER A 60 19.91 -3.33 10.70
C SER A 60 20.24 -3.83 9.29
N VAL A 61 20.67 -2.92 8.41
CA VAL A 61 21.10 -3.27 7.05
C VAL A 61 22.26 -4.29 7.12
N PRO A 62 22.09 -5.51 6.58
CA PRO A 62 23.13 -6.53 6.62
C PRO A 62 24.32 -6.18 5.72
N GLU A 63 25.47 -6.82 5.98
CA GLU A 63 26.64 -6.72 5.12
C GLU A 63 26.33 -7.23 3.70
N LYS A 64 26.72 -6.43 2.70
CA LYS A 64 26.42 -6.70 1.29
C LYS A 64 27.59 -7.37 0.60
N THR A 65 27.32 -8.46 -0.11
CA THR A 65 28.31 -9.23 -0.88
C THR A 65 28.04 -9.21 -2.38
N LYS A 66 26.89 -8.66 -2.81
CA LYS A 66 26.47 -8.57 -4.21
C LYS A 66 25.91 -7.19 -4.56
N VAL A 67 26.07 -6.79 -5.81
CA VAL A 67 25.46 -5.54 -6.32
C VAL A 67 23.97 -5.73 -6.56
N MET A 68 23.58 -6.80 -7.24
CA MET A 68 22.20 -7.11 -7.60
C MET A 68 21.83 -8.52 -7.12
N SER A 69 20.60 -8.68 -6.62
CA SER A 69 19.99 -9.97 -6.28
C SER A 69 19.81 -10.86 -7.51
N ASP A 70 19.99 -12.17 -7.35
CA ASP A 70 19.75 -13.14 -8.43
C ASP A 70 18.25 -13.38 -8.69
N LEU A 71 17.39 -13.01 -7.73
CA LEU A 71 15.95 -13.03 -7.90
C LEU A 71 15.50 -11.98 -8.92
N ILE A 72 15.12 -12.44 -10.11
CA ILE A 72 14.64 -11.57 -11.19
C ILE A 72 13.14 -11.83 -11.40
N PRO A 73 12.28 -10.81 -11.15
CA PRO A 73 10.85 -10.92 -11.41
C PRO A 73 10.56 -11.35 -12.85
N GLY A 74 9.65 -12.30 -13.01
CA GLY A 74 9.22 -12.83 -14.31
C GLY A 74 10.10 -13.95 -14.87
N LYS A 75 11.28 -14.20 -14.27
CA LYS A 75 12.18 -15.30 -14.65
C LYS A 75 12.08 -16.43 -13.65
N THR A 76 11.25 -17.42 -13.95
CA THR A 76 10.93 -18.53 -13.03
C THR A 76 12.15 -19.37 -12.67
N GLU A 77 13.15 -19.45 -13.56
CA GLU A 77 14.43 -20.11 -13.34
C GLU A 77 15.25 -19.49 -12.20
N THR A 78 14.94 -18.25 -11.79
CA THR A 78 15.60 -17.60 -10.65
C THR A 78 14.95 -17.90 -9.30
N TYR A 79 13.76 -18.54 -9.28
CA TYR A 79 12.99 -18.79 -8.06
C TYR A 79 13.37 -20.11 -7.38
N ILE A 80 14.68 -20.29 -7.17
CA ILE A 80 15.31 -21.55 -6.74
C ILE A 80 15.28 -21.79 -5.22
N TYR A 81 14.87 -20.80 -4.42
CA TYR A 81 14.87 -20.91 -2.96
C TYR A 81 13.70 -21.76 -2.46
N HIS A 82 13.97 -22.70 -1.57
CA HIS A 82 12.95 -23.62 -1.05
C HIS A 82 12.47 -23.26 0.36
N THR A 83 13.17 -22.35 1.05
CA THR A 83 12.82 -21.82 2.36
C THR A 83 12.69 -20.30 2.31
N GLU A 84 11.86 -19.74 3.20
CA GLU A 84 11.70 -18.29 3.34
C GLU A 84 13.02 -17.63 3.77
N ASP A 85 13.75 -18.26 4.70
CA ASP A 85 15.04 -17.78 5.17
C ASP A 85 16.07 -17.65 4.05
N ASP A 86 16.18 -18.66 3.17
CA ASP A 86 17.14 -18.59 2.06
C ASP A 86 16.71 -17.54 1.02
N TYR A 87 15.40 -17.40 0.79
CA TYR A 87 14.84 -16.35 -0.06
C TYR A 87 15.16 -14.96 0.49
N TYR A 88 15.02 -14.73 1.79
CA TYR A 88 15.37 -13.47 2.44
C TYR A 88 16.87 -13.20 2.47
N LYS A 89 17.69 -14.23 2.77
CA LYS A 89 19.16 -14.11 2.75
C LYS A 89 19.70 -13.65 1.40
N GLU A 90 19.02 -13.96 0.29
CA GLU A 90 19.40 -13.45 -1.02
C GLU A 90 19.31 -11.92 -1.10
N TYR A 91 18.21 -11.34 -0.65
CA TYR A 91 18.05 -9.90 -0.56
C TYR A 91 19.03 -9.29 0.44
N GLN A 92 19.24 -9.94 1.60
CA GLN A 92 20.17 -9.45 2.62
C GLN A 92 21.60 -9.30 2.10
N LYS A 93 22.06 -10.21 1.23
CA LYS A 93 23.40 -10.18 0.61
C LYS A 93 23.55 -9.14 -0.49
N SER A 94 22.45 -8.60 -1.03
CA SER A 94 22.46 -7.76 -2.23
C SER A 94 22.25 -6.28 -1.89
N ILE A 95 23.00 -5.38 -2.53
CA ILE A 95 22.77 -3.94 -2.41
C ILE A 95 21.41 -3.59 -3.02
N PHE A 96 21.18 -4.02 -4.26
CA PHE A 96 19.95 -3.80 -5.00
C PHE A 96 19.20 -5.12 -5.26
N ALA A 97 17.88 -5.02 -5.38
CA ALA A 97 17.06 -6.11 -5.87
C ALA A 97 16.01 -5.59 -6.85
N THR A 98 15.87 -6.27 -7.98
CA THR A 98 14.91 -5.84 -9.01
C THR A 98 13.49 -6.13 -8.56
N THR A 99 12.62 -5.14 -8.70
CA THR A 99 11.17 -5.30 -8.60
C THR A 99 10.48 -4.54 -9.71
N ILE A 100 9.25 -4.92 -10.03
CA ILE A 100 8.48 -4.36 -11.15
C ILE A 100 6.99 -4.38 -10.83
N LYS A 101 6.23 -3.58 -11.57
CA LYS A 101 4.79 -3.78 -11.74
C LYS A 101 4.53 -5.17 -12.31
N LYS A 102 3.51 -5.87 -11.79
CA LYS A 102 2.99 -7.12 -12.35
C LYS A 102 1.57 -6.90 -12.88
N GLY A 103 0.57 -7.55 -12.29
CA GLY A 103 -0.84 -7.24 -12.57
C GLY A 103 -1.16 -5.82 -12.09
N GLY A 104 -0.73 -5.47 -10.87
CA GLY A 104 -0.74 -4.13 -10.30
C GLY A 104 0.66 -3.57 -10.05
N TRP A 105 0.74 -2.29 -9.70
CA TRP A 105 1.97 -1.62 -9.28
C TRP A 105 2.43 -2.10 -7.91
N ASP A 106 1.51 -2.41 -7.01
CA ASP A 106 1.81 -2.86 -5.66
C ASP A 106 2.03 -4.38 -5.62
N CYS A 107 3.16 -4.82 -5.09
CA CYS A 107 3.56 -6.23 -5.07
C CYS A 107 4.29 -6.54 -3.76
N MET A 108 4.03 -7.72 -3.20
CA MET A 108 4.63 -8.15 -1.93
C MET A 108 6.18 -8.09 -1.93
N ARG A 109 6.81 -8.33 -3.10
CA ARG A 109 8.26 -8.28 -3.27
C ARG A 109 8.87 -6.93 -2.88
N HIS A 110 8.17 -5.83 -3.10
CA HIS A 110 8.67 -4.49 -2.76
C HIS A 110 9.01 -4.42 -1.27
N TYR A 111 8.11 -4.93 -0.43
CA TYR A 111 8.25 -4.94 1.02
C TYR A 111 9.24 -6.00 1.49
N GLU A 112 9.33 -7.14 0.82
CA GLU A 112 10.33 -8.17 1.11
C GLU A 112 11.77 -7.67 0.88
N ILE A 113 11.99 -6.90 -0.19
CA ILE A 113 13.28 -6.26 -0.47
C ILE A 113 13.62 -5.25 0.62
N LEU A 114 12.68 -4.35 0.93
CA LEU A 114 12.84 -3.33 1.96
C LEU A 114 13.11 -3.94 3.35
N ALA A 115 12.33 -4.96 3.74
CA ALA A 115 12.43 -5.64 5.02
C ALA A 115 13.77 -6.35 5.23
N ASN A 116 14.47 -6.69 4.14
CA ASN A 116 15.79 -7.33 4.16
C ASN A 116 16.95 -6.34 3.98
N GLY A 117 16.67 -5.03 4.04
CA GLY A 117 17.67 -3.98 3.95
C GLY A 117 18.34 -3.89 2.58
N ALA A 118 17.67 -4.30 1.51
CA ALA A 118 18.11 -4.08 0.14
C ALA A 118 17.36 -2.88 -0.46
N ILE A 119 17.96 -2.25 -1.47
CA ILE A 119 17.39 -1.12 -2.19
C ILE A 119 16.59 -1.66 -3.37
N PRO A 120 15.28 -1.41 -3.48
CA PRO A 120 14.54 -1.77 -4.67
C PRO A 120 15.09 -1.03 -5.90
N TYR A 121 15.38 -1.77 -6.96
CA TYR A 121 15.50 -1.22 -8.31
C TYR A 121 14.15 -1.44 -9.00
N PHE A 122 13.39 -0.36 -9.19
CA PHE A 122 12.05 -0.38 -9.76
C PHE A 122 12.00 0.55 -10.99
N PRO A 123 12.33 0.04 -12.20
CA PRO A 123 12.25 0.82 -13.43
C PRO A 123 10.87 1.45 -13.64
N ASN A 124 10.85 2.69 -14.13
CA ASN A 124 9.65 3.46 -14.49
C ASN A 124 8.66 3.69 -13.34
N LEU A 125 9.15 3.71 -12.08
CA LEU A 125 8.30 3.99 -10.92
C LEU A 125 7.67 5.39 -10.97
N GLU A 126 8.28 6.32 -11.68
CA GLU A 126 7.75 7.65 -11.99
C GLU A 126 6.45 7.63 -12.81
N GLU A 127 6.16 6.54 -13.51
CA GLU A 127 4.89 6.35 -14.24
C GLU A 127 3.77 5.79 -13.33
N CYS A 128 4.07 5.47 -12.07
CA CYS A 128 3.09 4.98 -11.10
C CYS A 128 2.07 6.07 -10.77
N PRO A 129 0.75 5.78 -10.85
CA PRO A 129 -0.28 6.74 -10.46
C PRO A 129 -0.05 7.30 -9.05
N GLU A 130 -0.41 8.57 -8.85
CA GLU A 130 -0.13 9.31 -7.62
C GLU A 130 -0.63 8.57 -6.37
N ASN A 131 -1.87 8.07 -6.44
CA ASN A 131 -2.58 7.39 -5.35
C ASN A 131 -2.35 5.88 -5.29
N THR A 132 -1.61 5.32 -6.25
CA THR A 132 -1.14 3.94 -6.20
C THR A 132 0.22 3.88 -5.53
N LEU A 133 0.47 2.83 -4.74
CA LEU A 133 1.67 2.74 -3.89
C LEU A 133 1.79 3.97 -2.95
N ALA A 134 0.67 4.50 -2.46
CA ALA A 134 0.62 5.81 -1.79
C ALA A 134 1.48 5.90 -0.52
N LEU A 135 1.59 4.81 0.26
CA LEU A 135 2.43 4.77 1.47
C LEU A 135 3.86 4.32 1.19
N PHE A 136 4.13 3.80 -0.01
CA PHE A 136 5.45 3.31 -0.40
C PHE A 136 6.42 4.48 -0.66
N PRO A 137 7.70 4.39 -0.27
CA PRO A 137 8.64 5.51 -0.38
C PRO A 137 9.16 5.69 -1.81
N LYS A 138 8.27 6.06 -2.75
CA LYS A 138 8.55 6.18 -4.20
C LYS A 138 9.79 7.03 -4.47
N GLU A 139 9.90 8.19 -3.82
CA GLU A 139 11.05 9.10 -3.98
C GLU A 139 12.39 8.50 -3.56
N LEU A 140 12.43 7.74 -2.46
CA LEU A 140 13.67 7.07 -2.02
C LEU A 140 14.04 5.93 -2.96
N VAL A 141 13.05 5.24 -3.53
CA VAL A 141 13.29 4.18 -4.52
C VAL A 141 13.75 4.74 -5.86
N ILE A 142 13.23 5.88 -6.30
CA ILE A 142 13.73 6.60 -7.49
C ILE A 142 15.20 7.03 -7.30
N GLN A 143 15.58 7.50 -6.11
CA GLN A 143 16.99 7.73 -5.77
C GLN A 143 17.81 6.43 -5.85
N GLY A 144 17.24 5.31 -5.39
CA GLY A 144 17.83 3.98 -5.51
C GLY A 144 18.07 3.56 -6.96
N ASN A 145 17.13 3.84 -7.86
CA ASN A 145 17.28 3.60 -9.29
C ASN A 145 18.48 4.36 -9.87
N ALA A 146 18.60 5.66 -9.54
CA ALA A 146 19.72 6.47 -10.00
C ALA A 146 21.07 5.90 -9.52
N LEU A 147 21.18 5.54 -8.23
CA LEU A 147 22.40 4.94 -7.69
C LEU A 147 22.74 3.60 -8.36
N TYR A 148 21.75 2.76 -8.63
CA TYR A 148 21.97 1.51 -9.33
C TYR A 148 22.56 1.75 -10.73
N LEU A 149 22.01 2.70 -11.50
CA LEU A 149 22.49 2.99 -12.85
C LEU A 149 23.96 3.43 -12.89
N GLU A 150 24.46 4.06 -11.84
CA GLU A 150 25.87 4.47 -11.72
C GLU A 150 26.84 3.30 -11.48
N ILE A 151 26.37 2.19 -10.89
CA ILE A 151 27.23 1.09 -10.42
C ILE A 151 26.85 -0.30 -10.96
N LYS A 152 25.81 -0.41 -11.78
CA LYS A 152 25.26 -1.69 -12.30
C LYS A 152 26.30 -2.59 -12.98
N ASP A 153 27.30 -2.00 -13.63
CA ASP A 153 28.31 -2.74 -14.40
C ASP A 153 29.57 -3.05 -13.57
N LYS A 154 29.57 -2.73 -12.27
CA LYS A 154 30.70 -2.93 -11.37
C LYS A 154 30.53 -4.21 -10.55
N GLN A 155 31.64 -4.89 -10.27
CA GLN A 155 31.64 -5.87 -9.18
C GLN A 155 31.69 -5.14 -7.84
N ILE A 156 31.19 -5.77 -6.77
CA ILE A 156 31.09 -5.11 -5.46
C ILE A 156 32.44 -4.59 -4.92
N LYS A 157 33.53 -5.30 -5.22
CA LYS A 157 34.90 -4.95 -4.85
C LYS A 157 35.40 -3.67 -5.55
N ASP A 158 34.87 -3.40 -6.74
CA ASP A 158 35.27 -2.29 -7.62
C ASP A 158 34.42 -1.01 -7.37
N ILE A 159 33.42 -1.09 -6.49
CA ILE A 159 32.62 0.07 -6.09
C ILE A 159 33.45 0.96 -5.15
N PRO A 160 33.61 2.26 -5.42
CA PRO A 160 34.28 3.18 -4.51
C PRO A 160 33.63 3.21 -3.13
N THR A 161 34.43 3.36 -2.07
CA THR A 161 33.93 3.40 -0.68
C THR A 161 32.86 4.47 -0.48
N GLU A 162 32.99 5.63 -1.11
CA GLU A 162 31.99 6.70 -1.07
C GLU A 162 30.63 6.22 -1.59
N LYS A 163 30.60 5.57 -2.77
CA LYS A 163 29.39 5.02 -3.36
C LYS A 163 28.78 3.88 -2.55
N ARG A 164 29.61 3.03 -1.93
CA ARG A 164 29.13 2.02 -0.97
C ARG A 164 28.45 2.67 0.24
N ASN A 165 29.03 3.76 0.76
CA ASN A 165 28.46 4.50 1.89
C ASN A 165 27.15 5.21 1.51
N GLU A 166 27.04 5.76 0.30
CA GLU A 166 25.77 6.31 -0.23
C GLU A 166 24.67 5.24 -0.29
N CYS A 167 24.97 4.07 -0.87
CA CYS A 167 24.03 2.95 -0.94
C CYS A 167 23.62 2.50 0.48
N LYS A 168 24.58 2.34 1.39
CA LYS A 168 24.30 1.95 2.77
C LYS A 168 23.37 2.94 3.46
N LYS A 169 23.64 4.25 3.35
CA LYS A 169 22.79 5.30 3.93
C LYS A 169 21.37 5.27 3.36
N LEU A 170 21.21 5.04 2.05
CA LEU A 170 19.89 4.93 1.45
C LEU A 170 19.15 3.67 1.93
N ALA A 171 19.83 2.53 1.99
CA ALA A 171 19.27 1.28 2.51
C ALA A 171 18.84 1.44 3.99
N GLU A 172 19.62 2.13 4.81
CA GLU A 172 19.28 2.43 6.21
C GLU A 172 18.02 3.30 6.31
N LYS A 173 17.91 4.35 5.47
CA LYS A 173 16.71 5.19 5.39
C LYS A 173 15.48 4.41 4.96
N LEU A 174 15.60 3.56 3.94
CA LEU A 174 14.51 2.72 3.44
C LEU A 174 14.06 1.69 4.49
N LEU A 175 15.01 1.04 5.17
CA LEU A 175 14.72 0.09 6.24
C LEU A 175 14.01 0.78 7.40
N GLN A 176 14.48 1.97 7.81
CA GLN A 176 13.85 2.75 8.88
C GLN A 176 12.44 3.19 8.48
N TYR A 177 12.26 3.73 7.26
CA TYR A 177 10.95 4.08 6.74
C TYR A 177 9.98 2.88 6.77
N THR A 178 10.47 1.69 6.44
CA THR A 178 9.68 0.46 6.44
C THR A 178 9.18 0.10 7.84
N LYS A 179 10.05 0.20 8.85
CA LYS A 179 9.68 -0.02 10.27
C LYS A 179 8.66 1.01 10.75
N ASP A 180 8.81 2.25 10.32
CA ASP A 180 7.99 3.36 10.81
C ASP A 180 6.62 3.45 10.12
N ASN A 181 6.48 2.96 8.88
CA ASN A 181 5.30 3.22 8.06
C ASN A 181 4.69 1.98 7.39
N LEU A 182 5.47 0.94 7.13
CA LEU A 182 5.06 -0.19 6.26
C LEU A 182 4.95 -1.52 6.99
N THR A 183 4.97 -1.52 8.33
CA THR A 183 4.63 -2.73 9.07
C THR A 183 3.12 -2.98 8.99
N THR A 184 2.73 -4.24 9.10
CA THR A 184 1.31 -4.63 9.18
C THR A 184 0.55 -3.86 10.27
N SER A 185 1.18 -3.66 11.44
CA SER A 185 0.65 -2.85 12.54
C SER A 185 0.47 -1.37 12.15
N GLN A 186 1.41 -0.79 11.42
CA GLN A 186 1.34 0.62 10.99
C GLN A 186 0.25 0.82 9.92
N VAL A 187 0.09 -0.12 8.98
CA VAL A 187 -1.02 -0.05 8.00
C VAL A 187 -2.38 -0.27 8.64
N ALA A 188 -2.50 -1.14 9.66
CA ALA A 188 -3.74 -1.26 10.42
C ALA A 188 -4.10 0.04 11.17
N LYS A 189 -3.12 0.72 11.78
CA LYS A 189 -3.32 2.05 12.38
C LYS A 189 -3.74 3.09 11.33
N TYR A 190 -3.09 3.09 10.17
CA TYR A 190 -3.46 3.97 9.06
C TYR A 190 -4.94 3.79 8.65
N ILE A 191 -5.41 2.55 8.56
CA ILE A 191 -6.82 2.26 8.26
C ILE A 191 -7.75 2.86 9.33
N LEU A 192 -7.42 2.68 10.62
CA LEU A 192 -8.20 3.23 11.72
C LEU A 192 -8.20 4.76 11.71
N ASP A 193 -7.04 5.38 11.54
CA ASP A 193 -6.89 6.84 11.52
C ASP A 193 -7.65 7.47 10.35
N LYS A 194 -7.49 6.92 9.14
CA LYS A 194 -8.19 7.43 7.94
C LYS A 194 -9.70 7.21 7.99
N SER A 195 -10.15 6.16 8.64
CA SER A 195 -11.59 5.92 8.83
C SER A 195 -12.18 6.64 10.05
N GLY A 196 -11.36 7.31 10.88
CA GLY A 196 -11.85 7.98 12.10
C GLY A 196 -12.24 7.00 13.22
N HIS A 197 -11.54 5.88 13.33
CA HIS A 197 -11.80 4.78 14.28
C HIS A 197 -10.60 4.42 15.16
N SER A 198 -9.67 5.34 15.40
CA SER A 198 -8.50 5.10 16.25
C SER A 198 -8.85 4.73 17.71
N ASP A 199 -10.09 4.97 18.14
CA ASP A 199 -10.65 4.63 19.44
C ASP A 199 -11.39 3.28 19.47
N ALA A 200 -11.53 2.59 18.33
CA ALA A 200 -12.15 1.27 18.26
C ALA A 200 -11.43 0.29 19.20
N SER A 201 -12.21 -0.53 19.89
CA SER A 201 -11.75 -1.50 20.89
C SER A 201 -12.09 -2.94 20.52
N GLN A 202 -13.20 -3.16 19.80
CA GLN A 202 -13.68 -4.46 19.35
C GLN A 202 -13.91 -4.45 17.83
N ILE A 203 -13.27 -5.38 17.11
CA ILE A 203 -13.29 -5.41 15.64
C ILE A 203 -13.84 -6.75 15.17
N LEU A 204 -14.75 -6.70 14.20
CA LEU A 204 -15.12 -7.86 13.39
C LEU A 204 -14.44 -7.78 12.03
N TYR A 205 -13.62 -8.76 11.70
CA TYR A 205 -12.89 -8.84 10.43
C TYR A 205 -13.47 -9.98 9.57
N LEU A 206 -14.22 -9.62 8.54
CA LEU A 206 -14.96 -10.54 7.68
C LEU A 206 -14.23 -10.83 6.37
N SER A 207 -14.27 -12.09 5.94
CA SER A 207 -13.59 -12.54 4.72
C SER A 207 -14.38 -13.63 3.99
N GLY A 208 -14.98 -13.34 2.83
CA GLY A 208 -15.75 -14.35 2.10
C GLY A 208 -14.93 -15.58 1.71
N ALA A 209 -13.99 -15.42 0.79
CA ALA A 209 -13.08 -16.48 0.40
C ALA A 209 -11.86 -16.55 1.33
N THR A 210 -11.42 -17.77 1.64
CA THR A 210 -10.34 -18.05 2.60
C THR A 210 -9.01 -18.49 1.95
N TYR A 211 -8.95 -18.56 0.61
CA TYR A 211 -7.70 -18.80 -0.12
C TYR A 211 -6.77 -17.58 -0.06
N PRO A 212 -5.44 -17.72 -0.22
CA PRO A 212 -4.47 -16.63 -0.09
C PRO A 212 -4.81 -15.34 -0.82
N ASP A 213 -4.64 -14.22 -0.12
CA ASP A 213 -4.75 -12.86 -0.66
C ASP A 213 -3.85 -11.94 0.16
N TYR A 214 -2.89 -11.27 -0.48
CA TYR A 214 -1.89 -10.50 0.25
C TYR A 214 -2.52 -9.38 1.07
N LEU A 215 -3.42 -8.57 0.51
CA LEU A 215 -3.97 -7.40 1.22
C LEU A 215 -4.72 -7.85 2.47
N ARG A 216 -5.65 -8.80 2.32
CA ARG A 216 -6.42 -9.34 3.44
C ARG A 216 -5.51 -9.97 4.49
N CYS A 217 -4.50 -10.74 4.08
CA CYS A 217 -3.63 -11.43 5.03
C CYS A 217 -2.75 -10.45 5.83
N VAL A 218 -2.11 -9.48 5.18
CA VAL A 218 -1.23 -8.53 5.89
C VAL A 218 -2.01 -7.53 6.74
N THR A 219 -3.22 -7.14 6.33
CA THR A 219 -4.08 -6.28 7.16
C THR A 219 -4.72 -7.04 8.32
N LEU A 220 -5.20 -8.27 8.12
CA LEU A 220 -5.66 -9.14 9.21
C LEU A 220 -4.55 -9.38 10.24
N HIS A 221 -3.32 -9.64 9.77
CA HIS A 221 -2.15 -9.73 10.65
C HIS A 221 -2.00 -8.49 11.52
N GLY A 222 -2.00 -7.30 10.90
CA GLY A 222 -1.88 -6.02 11.61
C GLY A 222 -2.97 -5.80 12.65
N PHE A 223 -4.23 -6.06 12.32
CA PHE A 223 -5.33 -5.95 13.29
C PHE A 223 -5.20 -6.96 14.43
N LYS A 224 -4.79 -8.20 14.16
CA LYS A 224 -4.55 -9.21 15.20
C LYS A 224 -3.35 -8.85 16.10
N LYS A 225 -2.32 -8.21 15.57
CA LYS A 225 -1.20 -7.67 16.36
C LYS A 225 -1.63 -6.57 17.32
N LEU A 226 -2.52 -5.68 16.88
CA LEU A 226 -2.99 -4.56 17.70
C LEU A 226 -4.06 -4.96 18.72
N TYR A 227 -4.97 -5.88 18.35
CA TYR A 227 -6.18 -6.18 19.12
C TYR A 227 -6.21 -7.59 19.73
N GLY A 228 -5.34 -8.50 19.29
CA GLY A 228 -5.37 -9.89 19.70
C GLY A 228 -6.75 -10.52 19.51
N GLU A 229 -7.28 -11.11 20.58
CA GLU A 229 -8.62 -11.72 20.62
C GLU A 229 -9.77 -10.73 20.41
N LYS A 230 -9.53 -9.42 20.58
CA LYS A 230 -10.55 -8.37 20.36
C LYS A 230 -10.78 -8.06 18.88
N CYS A 231 -9.93 -8.59 17.99
CA CYS A 231 -10.21 -8.66 16.56
C CYS A 231 -10.70 -10.08 16.25
N HIS A 232 -12.01 -10.25 16.09
CA HIS A 232 -12.59 -11.53 15.70
C HIS A 232 -12.60 -11.63 14.17
N ASP A 233 -11.90 -12.62 13.61
CA ASP A 233 -11.89 -12.91 12.18
C ASP A 233 -12.86 -14.04 11.83
N TYR A 234 -13.79 -13.79 10.91
CA TYR A 234 -14.78 -14.79 10.50
C TYR A 234 -15.07 -14.78 8.99
N PRO A 235 -15.12 -15.97 8.35
CA PRO A 235 -14.53 -17.22 8.80
C PRO A 235 -13.01 -17.07 9.00
N LYS A 236 -12.43 -17.95 9.82
CA LYS A 236 -10.98 -18.01 10.05
C LYS A 236 -10.24 -18.12 8.72
N ILE A 237 -9.17 -17.33 8.54
CA ILE A 237 -8.21 -17.50 7.43
C ILE A 237 -7.15 -18.51 7.86
N PRO A 238 -7.14 -19.78 7.41
CA PRO A 238 -6.36 -20.81 8.09
C PRO A 238 -4.85 -20.59 8.01
N HIS A 239 -4.34 -20.20 6.83
CA HIS A 239 -2.92 -20.14 6.53
C HIS A 239 -2.16 -19.00 7.22
N ILE A 240 -2.85 -18.01 7.79
CA ILE A 240 -2.18 -16.95 8.56
C ILE A 240 -1.78 -17.43 9.96
N TYR A 241 -2.47 -18.45 10.49
CA TYR A 241 -2.17 -19.03 11.80
C TYR A 241 -1.12 -20.13 11.68
N ALA A 242 -0.37 -20.33 12.77
CA ALA A 242 0.61 -21.39 12.86
C ALA A 242 -0.04 -22.77 12.98
N ASP A 243 0.21 -23.63 11.99
CA ASP A 243 -0.40 -24.94 11.91
C ASP A 243 0.50 -25.89 11.11
N ASN A 244 1.03 -26.90 11.79
CA ASN A 244 1.93 -27.90 11.20
C ASN A 244 1.26 -28.81 10.15
N THR A 245 -0.07 -28.76 10.03
CA THR A 245 -0.82 -29.53 9.02
C THR A 245 -0.91 -28.80 7.67
N ILE A 246 -0.67 -27.49 7.64
CA ILE A 246 -0.73 -26.68 6.42
C ILE A 246 0.58 -26.77 5.64
N LYS A 247 0.50 -27.11 4.35
CA LYS A 247 1.64 -27.09 3.43
C LYS A 247 1.85 -25.68 2.88
N TYR A 248 2.46 -24.80 3.66
CA TYR A 248 2.63 -23.38 3.28
C TYR A 248 3.35 -23.19 1.95
N ASN A 249 4.34 -24.04 1.65
CA ASN A 249 5.13 -23.96 0.43
C ASN A 249 4.33 -24.24 -0.87
N THR A 250 3.11 -24.78 -0.79
CA THR A 250 2.22 -24.96 -1.95
C THR A 250 1.32 -23.76 -2.22
N LEU A 251 1.30 -22.78 -1.31
CA LEU A 251 0.53 -21.55 -1.48
C LEU A 251 1.21 -20.62 -2.49
N TYR A 252 0.47 -19.63 -2.99
CA TYR A 252 1.03 -18.62 -3.87
C TYR A 252 2.25 -17.93 -3.21
N GLY A 253 3.32 -17.74 -3.96
CA GLY A 253 4.58 -17.21 -3.42
C GLY A 253 5.21 -18.09 -2.34
N LYS A 254 4.90 -19.40 -2.32
CA LYS A 254 5.35 -20.38 -1.31
C LYS A 254 4.93 -20.02 0.13
N GLY A 255 3.92 -19.16 0.29
CA GLY A 255 3.45 -18.68 1.58
C GLY A 255 4.38 -17.67 2.25
N TYR A 256 5.44 -17.21 1.58
CA TYR A 256 6.41 -16.30 2.19
C TYR A 256 5.75 -14.98 2.57
N SER A 257 6.12 -14.46 3.74
CA SER A 257 5.80 -13.14 4.27
C SER A 257 4.37 -12.94 4.80
N TYR A 258 3.42 -13.86 4.55
CA TYR A 258 2.01 -13.69 4.95
C TYR A 258 1.37 -14.91 5.63
N THR A 259 2.12 -15.99 5.85
CA THR A 259 1.62 -17.24 6.44
C THR A 259 2.35 -17.60 7.73
N ASN A 260 1.73 -18.44 8.56
CA ASN A 260 2.35 -18.93 9.80
C ASN A 260 2.82 -17.77 10.73
N LEU A 261 2.01 -16.73 10.88
CA LEU A 261 2.34 -15.50 11.61
C LEU A 261 1.63 -15.42 12.97
N LEU A 262 0.40 -15.94 13.07
CA LEU A 262 -0.43 -15.79 14.25
C LEU A 262 -0.48 -17.07 15.10
N ASP A 263 -0.46 -16.89 16.42
CA ASP A 263 -0.79 -17.97 17.36
C ASP A 263 -2.25 -18.44 17.14
N PRO A 264 -2.50 -19.75 16.96
CA PRO A 264 -3.85 -20.30 16.83
C PRO A 264 -4.83 -19.89 17.94
N LEU A 265 -4.34 -19.60 19.15
CA LEU A 265 -5.14 -19.16 20.30
C LEU A 265 -5.78 -17.77 20.08
N LEU A 266 -5.24 -16.96 19.17
CA LEU A 266 -5.82 -15.66 18.81
C LEU A 266 -7.13 -15.78 18.02
N HIS A 267 -7.54 -16.98 17.62
CA HIS A 267 -8.85 -17.23 17.02
C HIS A 267 -9.75 -17.99 17.99
N ASN A 268 -10.83 -17.34 18.41
CA ASN A 268 -11.82 -17.93 19.31
C ASN A 268 -12.95 -18.60 18.50
N ASN A 269 -12.88 -19.92 18.36
CA ASN A 269 -13.89 -20.69 17.61
C ASN A 269 -15.31 -20.55 18.16
N SER A 270 -15.49 -20.28 19.47
CA SER A 270 -16.83 -20.14 20.06
C SER A 270 -17.55 -18.87 19.57
N LEU A 271 -16.82 -17.87 19.10
CA LEU A 271 -17.41 -16.67 18.51
C LEU A 271 -18.00 -16.92 17.11
N ASN A 272 -17.59 -18.01 16.44
CA ASN A 272 -18.11 -18.39 15.13
C ASN A 272 -19.60 -18.74 15.23
N ASP A 273 -19.99 -19.42 16.30
CA ASP A 273 -21.37 -19.85 16.54
C ASP A 273 -22.30 -18.68 16.90
N THR A 274 -21.73 -17.57 17.41
CA THR A 274 -22.49 -16.39 17.86
C THR A 274 -22.37 -15.19 16.92
N VAL A 275 -21.66 -15.30 15.79
CA VAL A 275 -21.30 -14.14 14.96
C VAL A 275 -22.51 -13.32 14.52
N GLU A 276 -23.61 -13.96 14.13
CA GLU A 276 -24.83 -13.26 13.72
C GLU A 276 -25.51 -12.53 14.88
N GLU A 277 -25.52 -13.15 16.06
CA GLU A 277 -26.11 -12.56 17.26
C GLU A 277 -25.24 -11.40 17.79
N ASP A 278 -23.93 -11.55 17.73
CA ASP A 278 -22.96 -10.49 18.03
C ASP A 278 -23.11 -9.29 17.08
N ILE A 279 -23.38 -9.53 15.79
CA ILE A 279 -23.71 -8.45 14.81
C ILE A 279 -25.02 -7.77 15.20
N LYS A 280 -26.09 -8.53 15.49
CA LYS A 280 -27.42 -7.97 15.86
C LYS A 280 -27.34 -7.11 17.12
N ASN A 281 -26.56 -7.56 18.10
CA ASN A 281 -26.34 -6.89 19.39
C ASN A 281 -25.29 -5.77 19.34
N LYS A 282 -24.74 -5.45 18.16
CA LYS A 282 -23.76 -4.38 17.95
C LYS A 282 -22.52 -4.50 18.85
N LYS A 283 -22.01 -5.73 19.01
CA LYS A 283 -20.85 -6.03 19.88
C LYS A 283 -19.55 -5.37 19.42
N TYR A 284 -19.41 -5.09 18.13
CA TYR A 284 -18.19 -4.57 17.53
C TYR A 284 -18.30 -3.06 17.34
N ASP A 285 -17.18 -2.35 17.42
CA ASP A 285 -17.15 -0.91 17.15
C ASP A 285 -17.10 -0.63 15.65
N ILE A 286 -16.47 -1.53 14.89
CA ILE A 286 -16.34 -1.50 13.43
C ILE A 286 -16.39 -2.91 12.85
N VAL A 287 -16.80 -2.99 11.57
CA VAL A 287 -16.77 -4.20 10.75
C VAL A 287 -15.88 -3.96 9.54
N ILE A 288 -14.91 -4.84 9.31
CA ILE A 288 -13.95 -4.75 8.22
C ILE A 288 -14.16 -5.91 7.26
N TYR A 289 -14.36 -5.63 5.98
CA TYR A 289 -14.33 -6.64 4.91
C TYR A 289 -12.94 -6.65 4.28
N GLY A 290 -12.14 -7.65 4.65
CA GLY A 290 -10.73 -7.73 4.28
C GLY A 290 -10.46 -7.92 2.77
N SER A 291 -11.48 -8.34 2.01
CA SER A 291 -11.48 -8.34 0.55
C SER A 291 -12.92 -8.40 0.07
N TYR A 292 -13.53 -7.24 -0.20
CA TYR A 292 -14.97 -7.20 -0.47
C TYR A 292 -15.34 -7.84 -1.83
N HIS A 293 -14.41 -7.86 -2.79
CA HIS A 293 -14.58 -8.55 -4.08
C HIS A 293 -14.63 -10.07 -3.96
N ARG A 294 -14.04 -10.63 -2.89
CA ARG A 294 -13.99 -12.08 -2.64
C ARG A 294 -15.07 -12.54 -1.66
N GLY A 295 -16.12 -11.74 -1.51
CA GLY A 295 -17.31 -12.06 -0.75
C GLY A 295 -17.43 -11.29 0.56
N MET A 296 -18.66 -10.88 0.86
CA MET A 296 -19.03 -10.13 2.05
C MET A 296 -20.02 -10.96 2.89
N PRO A 297 -19.54 -11.92 3.70
CA PRO A 297 -20.43 -12.73 4.52
C PRO A 297 -21.24 -11.83 5.47
N HIS A 298 -22.50 -12.22 5.69
CA HIS A 298 -23.45 -11.48 6.54
C HIS A 298 -23.70 -10.02 6.16
N PHE A 299 -23.41 -9.59 4.92
CA PHE A 299 -23.49 -8.16 4.55
C PHE A 299 -24.87 -7.53 4.76
N ASP A 300 -25.95 -8.23 4.40
CA ASP A 300 -27.32 -7.73 4.62
C ASP A 300 -27.61 -7.54 6.12
N LEU A 301 -27.10 -8.45 6.96
CA LEU A 301 -27.24 -8.36 8.41
C LEU A 301 -26.40 -7.19 8.98
N VAL A 302 -25.15 -7.05 8.53
CA VAL A 302 -24.27 -5.95 8.94
C VAL A 302 -24.89 -4.61 8.55
N LYS A 303 -25.31 -4.43 7.29
CA LYS A 303 -25.98 -3.20 6.82
C LYS A 303 -27.26 -2.86 7.57
N LYS A 304 -27.98 -3.86 8.06
CA LYS A 304 -29.19 -3.65 8.86
C LYS A 304 -28.89 -3.08 10.26
N HIS A 305 -27.75 -3.41 10.86
CA HIS A 305 -27.44 -3.10 12.25
C HIS A 305 -26.35 -2.04 12.45
N TYR A 306 -25.45 -1.87 11.48
CA TYR A 306 -24.34 -0.91 11.51
C TYR A 306 -24.54 0.18 10.45
N PRO A 307 -24.31 1.46 10.79
CA PRO A 307 -24.31 2.52 9.79
C PRO A 307 -23.10 2.39 8.85
N PRO A 308 -23.18 2.89 7.59
CA PRO A 308 -22.11 2.76 6.60
C PRO A 308 -20.73 3.20 7.08
N ASN A 309 -20.65 4.28 7.87
CA ASN A 309 -19.37 4.79 8.39
C ASN A 309 -18.70 3.85 9.42
N LYS A 310 -19.38 2.82 9.93
CA LYS A 310 -18.76 1.77 10.76
C LYS A 310 -18.25 0.57 9.96
N ILE A 311 -18.36 0.62 8.64
CA ILE A 311 -18.03 -0.47 7.74
C ILE A 311 -16.84 -0.05 6.86
N ILE A 312 -15.77 -0.84 6.94
CA ILE A 312 -14.54 -0.65 6.18
C ILE A 312 -14.44 -1.73 5.11
N LEU A 313 -14.17 -1.34 3.87
CA LEU A 313 -14.09 -2.22 2.69
C LEU A 313 -12.68 -2.15 2.11
N LEU A 314 -11.98 -3.28 2.02
CA LEU A 314 -10.63 -3.33 1.43
C LEU A 314 -10.69 -3.89 -0.01
N CYS A 315 -10.16 -3.12 -0.96
CA CYS A 315 -9.96 -3.50 -2.36
C CYS A 315 -8.47 -3.78 -2.63
N GLY A 316 -8.16 -5.06 -2.84
CA GLY A 316 -6.82 -5.53 -3.18
C GLY A 316 -6.67 -5.94 -4.65
N GLU A 317 -7.65 -5.64 -5.51
CA GLU A 317 -7.60 -6.03 -6.92
C GLU A 317 -6.48 -5.27 -7.67
N ASP A 318 -5.95 -5.89 -8.72
CA ASP A 318 -5.02 -5.24 -9.65
C ASP A 318 -5.80 -4.26 -10.55
N TYR A 319 -5.11 -3.27 -11.14
CA TYR A 319 -5.73 -2.42 -12.16
C TYR A 319 -6.35 -3.31 -13.25
N VAL A 320 -7.62 -3.01 -13.49
CA VAL A 320 -8.56 -3.79 -14.27
C VAL A 320 -7.95 -4.23 -15.60
N ASN A 321 -8.06 -5.54 -15.87
CA ASN A 321 -7.95 -6.09 -17.21
C ASN A 321 -8.74 -5.19 -18.19
N PRO A 322 -8.14 -4.64 -19.26
CA PRO A 322 -8.85 -3.76 -20.20
C PRO A 322 -10.06 -4.43 -20.90
N ASN A 323 -10.24 -5.75 -20.75
CA ASN A 323 -11.43 -6.48 -21.20
C ASN A 323 -12.58 -6.53 -20.17
N TYR A 324 -12.37 -6.05 -18.95
CA TYR A 324 -13.41 -5.75 -17.98
C TYR A 324 -13.53 -4.22 -17.93
N ASN A 325 -14.62 -3.70 -18.47
CA ASN A 325 -14.88 -2.26 -18.47
C ASN A 325 -14.77 -1.66 -17.06
N ASP A 326 -14.58 -0.34 -17.02
CA ASP A 326 -14.48 0.68 -15.97
C ASP A 326 -15.48 0.62 -14.77
N TRP A 327 -15.92 -0.56 -14.36
CA TRP A 327 -16.92 -0.79 -13.31
C TRP A 327 -16.36 -0.63 -11.90
N HIS A 328 -15.07 -0.94 -11.68
CA HIS A 328 -14.49 -0.94 -10.33
C HIS A 328 -14.28 0.45 -9.73
N SER A 329 -13.89 1.44 -10.53
CA SER A 329 -13.64 2.83 -10.07
C SER A 329 -14.94 3.55 -9.67
N SER A 330 -15.99 3.41 -10.49
CA SER A 330 -17.32 3.97 -10.24
C SER A 330 -18.00 3.33 -9.02
N ASP A 331 -17.79 2.04 -8.79
CA ASP A 331 -18.28 1.34 -7.61
C ASP A 331 -17.61 1.84 -6.31
N HIS A 332 -16.29 2.10 -6.30
CA HIS A 332 -15.59 2.63 -5.12
C HIS A 332 -16.13 3.99 -4.70
N ASN A 333 -16.26 4.93 -5.64
CA ASN A 333 -16.75 6.27 -5.35
C ASN A 333 -18.20 6.25 -4.87
N LYS A 334 -19.03 5.38 -5.46
CA LYS A 334 -20.41 5.17 -5.00
C LYS A 334 -20.46 4.63 -3.58
N LEU A 335 -19.64 3.61 -3.25
CA LEU A 335 -19.54 3.10 -1.89
C LEU A 335 -19.05 4.18 -0.90
N GLY A 336 -18.05 4.97 -1.29
CA GLY A 336 -17.59 6.11 -0.50
C GLY A 336 -18.70 7.14 -0.25
N ALA A 337 -19.47 7.48 -1.28
CA ALA A 337 -20.60 8.41 -1.23
C ALA A 337 -21.78 7.87 -0.39
N ASP A 338 -21.99 6.55 -0.40
CA ASP A 338 -22.96 5.86 0.48
C ASP A 338 -22.50 5.84 1.95
N GLY A 339 -21.29 6.34 2.24
CA GLY A 339 -20.75 6.52 3.59
C GLY A 339 -19.85 5.39 4.10
N TYR A 340 -19.53 4.39 3.27
CA TYR A 340 -18.57 3.33 3.62
C TYR A 340 -17.14 3.86 3.54
N HIS A 341 -16.23 3.37 4.39
CA HIS A 341 -14.80 3.64 4.22
C HIS A 341 -14.19 2.59 3.29
N VAL A 342 -13.74 3.00 2.11
CA VAL A 342 -13.18 2.13 1.08
C VAL A 342 -11.69 2.37 0.98
N PHE A 343 -10.87 1.33 1.10
CA PHE A 343 -9.42 1.40 0.93
C PHE A 343 -9.02 0.67 -0.35
N VAL A 344 -8.40 1.38 -1.28
CA VAL A 344 -8.09 0.90 -2.63
C VAL A 344 -6.58 0.86 -2.85
N ARG A 345 -6.06 -0.32 -3.17
CA ARG A 345 -4.61 -0.53 -3.34
C ARG A 345 -4.06 0.09 -4.63
N GLU A 346 -4.85 0.02 -5.70
CA GLU A 346 -4.52 0.48 -7.04
C GLU A 346 -5.51 1.59 -7.41
N MET A 347 -5.23 2.82 -6.95
CA MET A 347 -6.09 4.00 -7.08
C MET A 347 -5.56 5.00 -8.09
#